data_AF-A0A0U5H9R1-F1
#
_entry.id   AF-A0A0U5H9R1-F1
#
_cell.length_a   1.000
_cell.length_b   1.000
_cell.length_c   1.000
_cell.angle_alpha   90.00
_cell.angle_beta   90.00
_cell.angle_gamma   90.00
#
_symmetry.space_group_name_H-M   'P 1'
#
loop_
_entity.id
_entity.type
_entity.pdbx_description
1 polymer ?
#
loop_
_entity_poly.entity_id
_entity_poly.type
_entity_poly.pdbx_seq_one_letter_code
_entity_poly.pdbx_strand_id
1 'polypeptide(L)'
;MSEKDITDRVEELHEKTALSEQEARVQALRERGLERQEIAAELDIAKSTVREYVKRVDNKRREAKSTASALEGDSEDEGSDEGRYPRLFLAPCSNEHAQEHFENTVLTGVSVADYEDEIPEQLQDSERIPIWGTGEGNATAAEAIEPGDIIAFYVGDKTYSHIATVRSTEVNEDLARSIWRDKEGDTWPYVIYLDDPVEVDLDSVAFHDDIGYDIAYPLGFTRVDEQRVDELRLQHGSLEDYFESARARHAFEEGEQLSIDMYVGGEGETIDSVNADEDDEPSLAELREIAEKDGSETTTTTTTTTTRYDRSAAVKAYARARADGVCEGCGKDAPFTSRTGDPYLEVHHVFEVSDEGPDKPDAVIALCPTCHRRVHNGEDGNEYNRELIETLDDIESDLDLETA
;
A
#
# COMPACT_ATOMS: atom_id res chain seq x y z
N MET A 1 18.67 -11.33 39.31
CA MET A 1 17.56 -11.04 40.24
C MET A 1 17.42 -12.20 41.20
N SER A 2 17.38 -11.92 42.50
CA SER A 2 17.09 -12.89 43.55
C SER A 2 15.60 -13.26 43.55
N GLU A 3 15.21 -14.37 44.21
CA GLU A 3 13.80 -14.78 44.34
C GLU A 3 12.95 -13.74 45.10
N LYS A 4 13.60 -13.00 46.02
CA LYS A 4 13.01 -11.84 46.69
C LYS A 4 12.74 -10.70 45.71
N ASP A 5 13.66 -10.41 44.80
CA ASP A 5 13.50 -9.34 43.79
C ASP A 5 12.34 -9.64 42.83
N ILE A 6 12.07 -10.92 42.54
CA ILE A 6 10.93 -11.33 41.71
C ILE A 6 9.62 -11.08 42.46
N THR A 7 9.58 -11.43 43.74
CA THR A 7 8.38 -11.26 44.56
C THR A 7 8.02 -9.77 44.70
N ASP A 8 9.01 -8.94 45.03
CA ASP A 8 8.84 -7.49 45.13
C ASP A 8 8.39 -6.87 43.79
N ARG A 9 8.93 -7.38 42.66
CA ARG A 9 8.55 -6.94 41.32
C ARG A 9 7.13 -7.37 40.91
N VAL A 10 6.70 -8.56 41.34
CA VAL A 10 5.34 -9.06 41.10
C VAL A 10 4.31 -8.21 41.84
N GLU A 11 4.60 -7.88 43.10
CA GLU A 11 3.73 -7.02 43.91
C GLU A 11 3.61 -5.62 43.29
N GLU A 12 4.74 -5.03 42.86
CA GLU A 12 4.73 -3.73 42.17
C GLU A 12 3.90 -3.76 40.88
N LEU A 13 4.08 -4.79 40.04
CA LEU A 13 3.35 -4.91 38.78
C LEU A 13 1.86 -5.13 39.03
N HIS A 14 1.49 -5.94 40.01
CA HIS A 14 0.09 -6.20 40.35
C HIS A 14 -0.63 -4.95 40.90
N GLU A 15 0.06 -4.11 41.66
CA GLU A 15 -0.53 -2.88 42.21
C GLU A 15 -0.61 -1.74 41.19
N LYS A 16 0.40 -1.58 40.32
CA LYS A 16 0.51 -0.42 39.42
C LYS A 16 -0.08 -0.65 38.03
N THR A 17 -0.21 -1.91 37.63
CA THR A 17 -0.78 -2.30 36.34
C THR A 17 -1.86 -3.33 36.65
N ALA A 18 -3.04 -3.25 36.04
CA ALA A 18 -4.18 -4.13 36.35
C ALA A 18 -3.97 -5.62 35.94
N LEU A 19 -2.75 -6.14 36.10
CA LEU A 19 -2.32 -7.51 35.91
C LEU A 19 -2.76 -8.36 37.09
N SER A 20 -3.16 -9.59 36.82
CA SER A 20 -3.30 -10.61 37.86
C SER A 20 -1.93 -11.05 38.38
N GLU A 21 -1.89 -11.65 39.58
CA GLU A 21 -0.64 -12.09 40.21
C GLU A 21 0.17 -13.04 39.31
N GLN A 22 -0.50 -13.93 38.58
CA GLN A 22 0.16 -14.85 37.64
C GLN A 22 0.69 -14.14 36.38
N GLU A 23 -0.01 -13.12 35.88
CA GLU A 23 0.45 -12.29 34.75
C GLU A 23 1.68 -11.47 35.15
N ALA A 24 1.66 -10.87 36.34
CA ALA A 24 2.78 -10.14 36.90
C ALA A 24 4.02 -11.04 37.10
N ARG A 25 3.81 -12.29 37.54
CA ARG A 25 4.87 -13.28 37.75
C ARG A 25 5.49 -13.77 36.45
N VAL A 26 4.69 -14.00 35.41
CA VAL A 26 5.18 -14.28 34.05
C VAL A 26 5.99 -13.10 33.51
N GLN A 27 5.51 -11.87 33.70
CA GLN A 27 6.19 -10.66 33.25
C GLN A 27 7.53 -10.44 33.97
N ALA A 28 7.59 -10.65 35.29
CA ALA A 28 8.83 -10.52 36.06
C ALA A 28 9.90 -11.55 35.64
N LEU A 29 9.50 -12.80 35.34
CA LEU A 29 10.43 -13.83 34.84
C LEU A 29 10.92 -13.54 33.41
N ARG A 30 10.08 -12.94 32.56
CA ARG A 30 10.45 -12.47 31.23
C ARG A 30 11.43 -11.29 31.28
N GLU A 31 11.24 -10.35 32.22
CA GLU A 31 12.18 -9.24 32.47
C GLU A 31 13.56 -9.73 32.96
N ARG A 32 13.61 -10.91 33.59
CA ARG A 32 14.84 -11.60 33.95
C ARG A 32 15.53 -12.31 32.77
N GLY A 33 14.89 -12.34 31.59
CA GLY A 33 15.44 -12.90 30.37
C GLY A 33 15.20 -14.40 30.18
N LEU A 34 14.29 -15.01 30.95
CA LEU A 34 13.94 -16.42 30.78
C LEU A 34 13.08 -16.62 29.53
N GLU A 35 13.36 -17.70 28.80
CA GLU A 35 12.52 -18.11 27.67
C GLU A 35 11.21 -18.76 28.13
N ARG A 36 10.20 -18.76 27.25
CA ARG A 36 8.85 -19.29 27.58
C ARG A 36 8.87 -20.73 28.12
N GLN A 37 9.82 -21.54 27.67
CA GLN A 37 9.97 -22.91 28.14
C GLN A 37 10.47 -22.98 29.58
N GLU A 38 11.37 -22.08 29.96
CA GLU A 38 11.91 -21.97 31.31
C GLU A 38 10.87 -21.39 32.26
N ILE A 39 10.10 -20.38 31.81
CA ILE A 39 8.99 -19.80 32.57
C ILE A 39 7.90 -20.85 32.83
N ALA A 40 7.56 -21.66 31.82
CA ALA A 40 6.59 -22.75 31.94
C ALA A 40 7.03 -23.79 32.97
N ALA A 41 8.31 -24.15 32.98
CA ALA A 41 8.89 -25.08 33.95
C ALA A 41 8.95 -24.49 35.37
N GLU A 42 9.33 -23.23 35.51
CA GLU A 42 9.42 -22.53 36.80
C GLU A 42 8.05 -22.35 37.47
N LEU A 43 7.01 -22.09 36.67
CA LEU A 43 5.66 -21.84 37.14
C LEU A 43 4.76 -23.08 37.18
N ASP A 44 5.28 -24.24 36.74
CA ASP A 44 4.53 -25.49 36.61
C ASP A 44 3.21 -25.33 35.82
N ILE A 45 3.28 -24.63 34.68
CA ILE A 45 2.14 -24.39 33.79
C ILE A 45 2.48 -24.71 32.33
N ALA A 46 1.47 -24.94 31.51
CA ALA A 46 1.67 -25.24 30.09
C ALA A 46 2.29 -24.05 29.34
N LYS A 47 3.13 -24.32 28.33
CA LYS A 47 3.73 -23.29 27.46
C LYS A 47 2.66 -22.44 26.75
N SER A 48 1.50 -23.01 26.45
CA SER A 48 0.34 -22.30 25.90
C SER A 48 -0.22 -21.26 26.89
N THR A 49 -0.30 -21.61 28.17
CA THR A 49 -0.75 -20.71 29.24
C THR A 49 0.22 -19.54 29.45
N VAL A 50 1.54 -19.79 29.40
CA VAL A 50 2.55 -18.71 29.41
C VAL A 50 2.36 -17.78 28.21
N ARG A 51 2.11 -18.32 27.01
CA ARG A 51 1.84 -17.53 25.80
C ARG A 51 0.60 -16.67 25.96
N GLU A 52 -0.48 -17.19 26.54
CA GLU A 52 -1.69 -16.42 26.82
C GLU A 52 -1.45 -15.28 27.81
N TYR A 53 -0.73 -15.53 28.91
CA TYR A 53 -0.42 -14.47 29.87
C TYR A 53 0.46 -13.38 29.27
N VAL A 54 1.45 -13.73 28.45
CA VAL A 54 2.25 -12.74 27.71
C VAL A 54 1.38 -11.88 26.79
N LYS A 55 0.45 -12.49 26.05
CA LYS A 55 -0.48 -11.74 25.19
C LYS A 55 -1.35 -10.76 25.99
N ARG A 56 -1.89 -11.19 27.14
CA ARG A 56 -2.74 -10.33 28.00
C ARG A 56 -1.96 -9.18 28.61
N VAL A 57 -0.72 -9.41 29.06
CA VAL A 57 0.18 -8.37 29.58
C VAL A 57 0.50 -7.35 28.49
N ASP A 58 0.87 -7.80 27.29
CA ASP A 58 1.24 -6.93 26.18
C ASP A 58 0.02 -6.10 25.70
N ASN A 59 -1.19 -6.66 25.69
CA ASN A 59 -2.43 -5.94 25.39
C ASN A 59 -2.75 -4.86 26.44
N LYS A 60 -2.74 -5.19 27.73
CA LYS A 60 -3.00 -4.21 28.81
C LYS A 60 -1.99 -3.05 28.78
N ARG A 61 -0.74 -3.33 28.39
CA ARG A 61 0.30 -2.30 28.22
C ARG A 61 0.07 -1.40 27.00
N ARG A 62 -0.50 -1.93 25.92
CA ARG A 62 -0.91 -1.15 24.74
C ARG A 62 -2.10 -0.23 25.06
N GLU A 63 -3.10 -0.75 25.77
CA GLU A 63 -4.27 0.04 26.21
C GLU A 63 -3.86 1.20 27.13
N ALA A 64 -2.94 0.96 28.07
CA ALA A 64 -2.39 1.99 28.95
C ALA A 64 -1.55 3.06 28.22
N LYS A 65 -0.85 2.69 27.13
CA LYS A 65 -0.10 3.64 26.30
C LYS A 65 -1.00 4.44 25.35
N SER A 66 -2.05 3.83 24.83
CA SER A 66 -3.05 4.49 23.99
C SER A 66 -3.81 5.57 24.78
N THR A 67 -4.18 5.27 26.03
CA THR A 67 -4.84 6.25 26.92
C THR A 67 -3.91 7.38 27.37
N ALA A 68 -2.61 7.12 27.53
CA ALA A 68 -1.62 8.18 27.79
C ALA A 68 -1.39 9.08 26.56
N SER A 69 -1.31 8.50 25.36
CA SER A 69 -1.15 9.24 24.09
C SER A 69 -2.35 10.11 23.73
N ALA A 70 -3.56 9.73 24.16
CA ALA A 70 -4.78 10.51 23.94
C ALA A 70 -4.90 11.75 24.87
N LEU A 71 -4.04 11.86 25.90
CA LEU A 71 -4.04 12.99 26.84
C LEU A 71 -2.94 14.01 26.58
N GLU A 72 -2.01 13.72 25.65
CA GLU A 72 -0.87 14.60 25.31
C GLU A 72 -0.99 15.23 23.90
N GLY A 73 -2.15 15.11 23.24
CA GLY A 73 -2.37 15.52 21.84
C GLY A 73 -3.07 16.86 21.61
N ASP A 74 -3.17 17.74 22.61
CA ASP A 74 -3.62 19.13 22.40
C ASP A 74 -2.40 20.07 22.55
N SER A 75 -1.67 20.25 21.46
CA SER A 75 -0.90 21.47 21.24
C SER A 75 -1.00 21.85 19.78
N GLU A 76 -1.76 22.93 19.53
CA GLU A 76 -1.77 23.72 18.31
C GLU A 76 -0.32 23.99 17.87
N ASP A 77 0.11 23.40 16.76
CA ASP A 77 1.36 23.76 16.09
C ASP A 77 1.01 24.49 14.79
N GLU A 78 0.93 25.82 14.91
CA GLU A 78 0.98 26.71 13.75
C GLU A 78 2.45 26.87 13.31
N GLY A 79 2.79 26.32 12.14
CA GLY A 79 3.86 26.85 11.29
C GLY A 79 4.94 25.87 10.81
N SER A 80 4.79 25.33 9.60
CA SER A 80 5.67 25.60 8.43
C SER A 80 5.26 24.72 7.24
N ASP A 81 4.98 25.38 6.11
CA ASP A 81 4.44 24.87 4.85
C ASP A 81 5.55 24.29 3.94
N GLU A 82 6.39 23.40 4.47
CA GLU A 82 7.42 22.70 3.69
C GLU A 82 7.44 21.21 4.06
N GLY A 83 6.93 20.37 3.14
CA GLY A 83 7.24 18.93 3.14
C GLY A 83 6.08 17.96 3.39
N ARG A 84 4.82 18.31 3.09
CA ARG A 84 3.75 17.31 3.07
C ARG A 84 3.71 16.62 1.70
N TYR A 85 3.98 15.32 1.67
CA TYR A 85 3.92 14.53 0.45
C TYR A 85 2.46 14.30 0.00
N PRO A 86 2.20 14.30 -1.32
CA PRO A 86 0.84 14.30 -1.87
C PRO A 86 0.08 13.00 -1.57
N ARG A 87 -1.09 13.08 -0.94
CA ARG A 87 -1.89 11.90 -0.58
C ARG A 87 -2.58 11.33 -1.81
N LEU A 88 -3.04 10.08 -1.70
CA LEU A 88 -3.66 9.35 -2.80
C LEU A 88 -5.14 9.07 -2.51
N PHE A 89 -5.99 9.37 -3.48
CA PHE A 89 -7.42 9.11 -3.47
C PHE A 89 -7.82 8.24 -4.66
N LEU A 90 -8.82 7.38 -4.46
CA LEU A 90 -9.35 6.46 -5.47
C LEU A 90 -10.78 6.87 -5.80
N ALA A 91 -11.04 7.20 -7.07
CA ALA A 91 -12.36 7.57 -7.57
C ALA A 91 -12.98 6.43 -8.39
N PRO A 92 -14.14 5.86 -8.00
CA PRO A 92 -14.85 4.87 -8.80
C PRO A 92 -15.63 5.56 -9.94
N CYS A 93 -15.29 5.24 -11.17
CA CYS A 93 -15.91 5.74 -12.41
C CYS A 93 -16.62 4.65 -13.21
N SER A 94 -16.82 3.45 -12.63
CA SER A 94 -17.28 2.27 -13.37
C SER A 94 -18.80 2.12 -13.48
N ASN A 95 -19.58 3.00 -12.86
CA ASN A 95 -21.03 3.03 -13.06
C ASN A 95 -21.38 4.05 -14.14
N GLU A 96 -22.50 3.85 -14.84
CA GLU A 96 -22.88 4.65 -16.02
C GLU A 96 -22.86 6.16 -15.78
N HIS A 97 -23.32 6.62 -14.62
CA HIS A 97 -23.40 8.05 -14.29
C HIS A 97 -22.00 8.62 -13.97
N ALA A 98 -21.21 7.89 -13.19
CA ALA A 98 -19.84 8.27 -12.86
C ALA A 98 -18.92 8.22 -14.08
N GLN A 99 -19.14 7.29 -15.01
CA GLN A 99 -18.43 7.20 -16.27
C GLN A 99 -18.73 8.41 -17.17
N GLU A 100 -20.02 8.76 -17.32
CA GLU A 100 -20.42 9.95 -18.08
C GLU A 100 -19.81 11.24 -17.48
N HIS A 101 -19.79 11.37 -16.16
CA HIS A 101 -19.15 12.50 -15.50
C HIS A 101 -17.63 12.51 -15.70
N PHE A 102 -16.99 11.34 -15.65
CA PHE A 102 -15.55 11.24 -15.87
C PHE A 102 -15.17 11.69 -17.29
N GLU A 103 -15.89 11.22 -18.31
CA GLU A 103 -15.66 11.61 -19.71
C GLU A 103 -15.95 13.10 -19.95
N ASN A 104 -17.06 13.62 -19.41
CA ASN A 104 -17.52 14.98 -19.71
C ASN A 104 -16.84 16.06 -18.86
N THR A 105 -16.55 15.81 -17.58
CA THR A 105 -16.05 16.85 -16.68
C THR A 105 -14.57 16.66 -16.32
N VAL A 106 -14.03 15.44 -16.35
CA VAL A 106 -12.59 15.21 -16.12
C VAL A 106 -11.81 15.22 -17.42
N LEU A 107 -12.12 14.32 -18.37
CA LEU A 107 -11.35 14.19 -19.62
C LEU A 107 -11.59 15.38 -20.56
N THR A 108 -12.87 15.69 -20.82
CA THR A 108 -13.24 16.82 -21.68
C THR A 108 -13.02 18.18 -21.00
N GLY A 109 -13.14 18.23 -19.67
CA GLY A 109 -13.04 19.46 -18.89
C GLY A 109 -14.28 20.36 -19.03
N VAL A 110 -14.51 21.20 -18.02
CA VAL A 110 -15.60 22.17 -17.97
C VAL A 110 -15.11 23.51 -18.50
N SER A 111 -15.83 24.07 -19.48
CA SER A 111 -15.57 25.40 -20.04
C SER A 111 -15.75 26.48 -18.97
N VAL A 112 -14.69 27.22 -18.67
CA VAL A 112 -14.72 28.26 -17.64
C VAL A 112 -15.65 29.41 -18.04
N ALA A 113 -15.68 29.75 -19.33
CA ALA A 113 -16.52 30.83 -19.85
C ALA A 113 -18.03 30.54 -19.71
N ASP A 114 -18.44 29.27 -19.67
CA ASP A 114 -19.84 28.88 -19.51
C ASP A 114 -20.31 28.95 -18.05
N TYR A 115 -19.37 29.02 -17.09
CA TYR A 115 -19.62 28.96 -15.63
C TYR A 115 -18.74 29.98 -14.87
N GLU A 116 -18.47 31.15 -15.46
CA GLU A 116 -17.58 32.19 -14.91
C GLU A 116 -18.05 32.70 -13.54
N ASP A 117 -19.37 32.73 -13.31
CA ASP A 117 -19.96 33.18 -12.05
C ASP A 117 -19.86 32.11 -10.94
N GLU A 118 -19.77 30.83 -11.30
CA GLU A 118 -19.75 29.70 -10.38
C GLU A 118 -18.34 29.15 -10.11
N ILE A 119 -17.37 29.32 -11.02
CA ILE A 119 -15.99 28.85 -10.87
C ILE A 119 -15.13 29.91 -10.14
N PRO A 120 -14.29 29.51 -9.16
CA PRO A 120 -13.43 30.43 -8.42
C PRO A 120 -12.55 31.31 -9.30
N GLU A 121 -12.43 32.61 -8.95
CA GLU A 121 -11.68 33.62 -9.71
C GLU A 121 -10.24 33.19 -10.02
N GLN A 122 -9.60 32.44 -9.11
CA GLN A 122 -8.23 31.95 -9.26
C GLN A 122 -8.06 30.90 -10.36
N LEU A 123 -9.17 30.30 -10.82
CA LEU A 123 -9.18 29.28 -11.86
C LEU A 123 -9.72 29.81 -13.20
N GLN A 124 -10.14 31.08 -13.24
CA GLN A 124 -10.75 31.69 -14.42
C GLN A 124 -9.76 31.96 -15.57
N ASP A 125 -8.45 31.87 -15.30
CA ASP A 125 -7.40 32.04 -16.31
C ASP A 125 -7.30 30.85 -17.29
N SER A 126 -7.99 29.74 -17.01
CA SER A 126 -7.98 28.54 -17.86
C SER A 126 -9.17 28.54 -18.83
N GLU A 127 -8.99 28.03 -20.06
CA GLU A 127 -10.10 27.91 -21.02
C GLU A 127 -11.12 26.84 -20.57
N ARG A 128 -10.58 25.72 -20.11
CA ARG A 128 -11.33 24.60 -19.54
C ARG A 128 -10.65 24.17 -18.24
N ILE A 129 -11.39 23.55 -17.35
CA ILE A 129 -10.87 22.96 -16.12
C ILE A 129 -11.43 21.56 -15.91
N PRO A 130 -10.58 20.54 -15.71
CA PRO A 130 -11.03 19.22 -15.27
C PRO A 130 -11.65 19.28 -13.88
N ILE A 131 -12.84 18.72 -13.73
CA ILE A 131 -13.62 18.71 -12.50
C ILE A 131 -14.11 17.30 -12.20
N TRP A 132 -13.87 16.85 -10.97
CA TRP A 132 -14.53 15.70 -10.38
C TRP A 132 -15.42 16.14 -9.21
N GLY A 133 -16.33 15.26 -8.78
CA GLY A 133 -17.20 15.54 -7.64
C GLY A 133 -17.45 14.31 -6.79
N THR A 134 -17.93 14.53 -5.57
CA THR A 134 -18.48 13.45 -4.77
C THR A 134 -19.70 13.88 -3.95
N GLY A 135 -20.56 12.91 -3.65
CA GLY A 135 -21.76 13.10 -2.85
C GLY A 135 -21.48 13.18 -1.33
N GLU A 136 -22.50 13.57 -0.56
CA GLU A 136 -22.41 13.73 0.90
C GLU A 136 -21.93 12.49 1.67
N GLY A 137 -22.17 11.29 1.11
CA GLY A 137 -21.69 10.04 1.70
C GLY A 137 -20.16 9.95 1.81
N ASN A 138 -19.42 10.77 1.05
CA ASN A 138 -17.96 10.82 1.08
C ASN A 138 -17.41 12.16 1.60
N ALA A 139 -18.23 12.96 2.30
CA ALA A 139 -17.85 14.26 2.85
C ALA A 139 -16.49 14.24 3.59
N THR A 140 -16.30 13.29 4.51
CA THR A 140 -15.06 13.16 5.28
C THR A 140 -13.82 12.95 4.39
N ALA A 141 -13.96 12.21 3.30
CA ALA A 141 -12.87 11.99 2.36
C ALA A 141 -12.60 13.24 1.52
N ALA A 142 -13.66 13.90 1.04
CA ALA A 142 -13.56 15.12 0.24
C ALA A 142 -12.97 16.30 1.03
N GLU A 143 -13.40 16.49 2.27
CA GLU A 143 -12.91 17.53 3.19
C GLU A 143 -11.45 17.29 3.61
N ALA A 144 -10.97 16.06 3.50
CA ALA A 144 -9.59 15.73 3.78
C ALA A 144 -8.64 16.02 2.61
N ILE A 145 -9.12 16.41 1.43
CA ILE A 145 -8.28 16.71 0.25
C ILE A 145 -7.58 18.06 0.42
N GLU A 146 -6.32 18.13 -0.01
CA GLU A 146 -5.52 19.35 -0.09
C GLU A 146 -4.95 19.52 -1.50
N PRO A 147 -4.62 20.75 -1.92
CA PRO A 147 -3.89 20.99 -3.16
C PRO A 147 -2.60 20.15 -3.22
N GLY A 148 -2.35 19.55 -4.39
CA GLY A 148 -1.21 18.65 -4.63
C GLY A 148 -1.53 17.17 -4.43
N ASP A 149 -2.62 16.80 -3.74
CA ASP A 149 -3.03 15.40 -3.65
C ASP A 149 -3.35 14.80 -5.03
N ILE A 150 -3.26 13.48 -5.15
CA ILE A 150 -3.47 12.75 -6.41
C ILE A 150 -4.77 11.94 -6.34
N ILE A 151 -5.55 11.97 -7.41
CA ILE A 151 -6.73 11.12 -7.60
C ILE A 151 -6.47 10.15 -8.74
N ALA A 152 -6.62 8.84 -8.47
CA ALA A 152 -6.62 7.79 -9.48
C ALA A 152 -8.06 7.36 -9.83
N PHE A 153 -8.38 7.34 -11.12
CA PHE A 153 -9.73 7.07 -11.64
C PHE A 153 -9.89 5.62 -12.10
N TYR A 154 -10.68 4.85 -11.35
CA TYR A 154 -11.00 3.46 -11.65
C TYR A 154 -12.17 3.39 -12.62
N VAL A 155 -11.94 2.98 -13.87
CA VAL A 155 -12.98 2.99 -14.93
C VAL A 155 -13.75 1.69 -15.04
N GLY A 156 -13.41 0.67 -14.25
CA GLY A 156 -13.96 -0.67 -14.37
C GLY A 156 -12.94 -1.65 -14.94
N ASP A 157 -13.35 -2.90 -15.15
CA ASP A 157 -12.51 -3.96 -15.73
C ASP A 157 -11.11 -4.05 -15.12
N LYS A 158 -11.03 -3.90 -13.78
CA LYS A 158 -9.78 -3.95 -13.01
C LYS A 158 -8.74 -2.92 -13.47
N THR A 159 -9.14 -1.76 -13.99
CA THR A 159 -8.21 -0.77 -14.55
C THR A 159 -8.41 0.63 -13.96
N TYR A 160 -7.30 1.26 -13.59
CA TYR A 160 -7.23 2.72 -13.43
C TYR A 160 -6.61 3.31 -14.69
N SER A 161 -7.37 4.17 -15.38
CA SER A 161 -6.97 4.68 -16.70
C SER A 161 -6.30 6.05 -16.64
N HIS A 162 -6.56 6.81 -15.58
CA HIS A 162 -6.06 8.18 -15.44
C HIS A 162 -5.73 8.50 -13.98
N ILE A 163 -4.79 9.42 -13.81
CA ILE A 163 -4.57 10.14 -12.56
C ILE A 163 -4.70 11.64 -12.79
N ALA A 164 -5.02 12.40 -11.75
CA ALA A 164 -4.95 13.86 -11.80
C ALA A 164 -4.54 14.43 -10.45
N THR A 165 -3.79 15.53 -10.49
CA THR A 165 -3.39 16.29 -9.30
C THR A 165 -4.48 17.30 -8.94
N VAL A 166 -4.78 17.43 -7.66
CA VAL A 166 -5.78 18.37 -7.13
C VAL A 166 -5.21 19.78 -7.10
N ARG A 167 -5.92 20.72 -7.73
CA ARG A 167 -5.64 22.16 -7.59
C ARG A 167 -6.29 22.74 -6.35
N SER A 168 -7.57 22.45 -6.15
CA SER A 168 -8.36 22.95 -5.04
C SER A 168 -9.67 22.19 -4.91
N THR A 169 -10.34 22.36 -3.78
CA THR A 169 -11.66 21.80 -3.50
C THR A 169 -12.58 22.86 -2.91
N GLU A 170 -13.89 22.70 -3.14
CA GLU A 170 -14.90 23.50 -2.46
C GLU A 170 -16.23 22.76 -2.37
N VAL A 171 -17.14 23.30 -1.56
CA VAL A 171 -18.55 22.88 -1.57
C VAL A 171 -19.34 23.87 -2.43
N ASN A 172 -19.76 23.44 -3.62
CA ASN A 172 -20.41 24.30 -4.62
C ASN A 172 -21.60 23.58 -5.27
N GLU A 173 -22.77 23.69 -4.62
CA GLU A 173 -24.00 23.07 -5.09
C GLU A 173 -24.51 23.64 -6.43
N ASP A 174 -24.27 24.93 -6.68
CA ASP A 174 -24.81 25.60 -7.86
C ASP A 174 -24.06 25.18 -9.13
N LEU A 175 -22.73 25.10 -9.06
CA LEU A 175 -21.91 24.51 -10.12
C LEU A 175 -22.26 23.03 -10.30
N ALA A 176 -22.31 22.26 -9.21
CA ALA A 176 -22.58 20.83 -9.24
C ALA A 176 -23.91 20.49 -9.94
N ARG A 177 -24.99 21.25 -9.67
CA ARG A 177 -26.28 21.09 -10.36
C ARG A 177 -26.22 21.45 -11.86
N SER A 178 -25.34 22.36 -12.21
CA SER A 178 -25.20 22.87 -13.57
C SER A 178 -24.41 21.91 -14.47
N ILE A 179 -23.36 21.28 -13.93
CA ILE A 179 -22.48 20.36 -14.68
C ILE A 179 -22.91 18.90 -14.56
N TRP A 180 -23.43 18.46 -13.40
CA TRP A 180 -23.94 17.11 -13.19
C TRP A 180 -25.47 17.15 -13.17
N ARG A 181 -26.04 16.92 -14.35
CA ARG A 181 -27.48 17.02 -14.61
C ARG A 181 -28.23 15.82 -14.04
N ASP A 182 -28.71 15.92 -12.82
CA ASP A 182 -29.67 14.93 -12.32
C ASP A 182 -31.13 15.30 -12.65
N LYS A 183 -31.91 14.28 -13.01
CA LYS A 183 -33.37 14.31 -13.14
C LYS A 183 -34.09 14.05 -11.81
N GLU A 184 -33.41 13.57 -10.77
CA GLU A 184 -33.97 13.15 -9.47
C GLU A 184 -33.60 14.07 -8.27
N GLY A 185 -32.64 14.99 -8.42
CA GLY A 185 -32.20 15.99 -7.42
C GLY A 185 -30.88 15.70 -6.70
N ASP A 186 -30.26 14.54 -6.91
CA ASP A 186 -28.95 14.14 -6.42
C ASP A 186 -27.83 14.83 -7.19
N THR A 187 -26.86 15.38 -6.48
CA THR A 187 -25.68 16.03 -7.08
C THR A 187 -24.46 15.76 -6.22
N TRP A 188 -23.30 16.16 -6.72
CA TRP A 188 -22.01 15.97 -6.06
C TRP A 188 -21.48 17.33 -5.58
N PRO A 189 -21.94 17.82 -4.41
CA PRO A 189 -21.68 19.19 -3.99
C PRO A 189 -20.21 19.44 -3.62
N TYR A 190 -19.45 18.38 -3.32
CA TYR A 190 -18.02 18.47 -3.08
C TYR A 190 -17.29 18.46 -4.42
N VAL A 191 -16.98 19.66 -4.92
CA VAL A 191 -16.33 19.89 -6.21
C VAL A 191 -14.82 19.86 -6.03
N ILE A 192 -14.13 19.12 -6.90
CA ILE A 192 -12.69 18.94 -6.90
C ILE A 192 -12.16 19.41 -8.25
N TYR A 193 -11.37 20.48 -8.22
CA TYR A 193 -10.70 21.04 -9.39
C TYR A 193 -9.34 20.38 -9.58
N LEU A 194 -9.04 19.97 -10.80
CA LEU A 194 -7.88 19.14 -11.12
C LEU A 194 -7.00 19.80 -12.17
N ASP A 195 -5.71 19.45 -12.16
CA ASP A 195 -4.84 19.59 -13.33
C ASP A 195 -5.30 18.66 -14.46
N ASP A 196 -4.73 18.84 -15.67
CA ASP A 196 -5.02 17.98 -16.81
C ASP A 196 -4.73 16.51 -16.46
N PRO A 197 -5.70 15.59 -16.65
CA PRO A 197 -5.54 14.21 -16.29
C PRO A 197 -4.46 13.55 -17.15
N VAL A 198 -3.63 12.72 -16.52
CA VAL A 198 -2.56 11.96 -17.16
C VAL A 198 -3.03 10.52 -17.32
N GLU A 199 -2.96 10.01 -18.55
CA GLU A 199 -3.24 8.61 -18.87
C GLU A 199 -2.23 7.68 -18.20
N VAL A 200 -2.75 6.60 -17.62
CA VAL A 200 -1.99 5.51 -16.99
C VAL A 200 -2.69 4.19 -17.31
N ASP A 201 -1.94 3.09 -17.31
CA ASP A 201 -2.54 1.75 -17.30
C ASP A 201 -2.10 1.03 -16.05
N LEU A 202 -2.93 1.18 -15.04
CA LEU A 202 -2.71 0.64 -13.72
C LEU A 202 -3.67 -0.52 -13.55
N ASP A 203 -3.12 -1.73 -13.60
CA ASP A 203 -3.83 -2.92 -13.17
C ASP A 203 -4.23 -2.76 -11.70
N SER A 204 -5.54 -2.75 -11.47
CA SER A 204 -6.13 -2.51 -10.16
C SER A 204 -5.83 -3.63 -9.19
N VAL A 205 -5.56 -4.87 -9.65
CA VAL A 205 -5.19 -5.96 -8.75
C VAL A 205 -3.78 -5.70 -8.20
N ALA A 206 -2.81 -5.47 -9.07
CA ALA A 206 -1.43 -5.20 -8.71
C ALA A 206 -1.31 -3.92 -7.87
N PHE A 207 -1.97 -2.84 -8.30
CA PHE A 207 -1.96 -1.57 -7.58
C PHE A 207 -2.57 -1.69 -6.19
N HIS A 208 -3.71 -2.37 -6.04
CA HIS A 208 -4.31 -2.58 -4.72
C HIS A 208 -3.43 -3.47 -3.83
N ASP A 209 -2.75 -4.47 -4.38
CA ASP A 209 -1.78 -5.28 -3.63
C ASP A 209 -0.58 -4.44 -3.15
N ASP A 210 -0.07 -3.54 -3.99
CA ASP A 210 1.03 -2.62 -3.65
C ASP A 210 0.65 -1.68 -2.50
N ILE A 211 -0.60 -1.22 -2.45
CA ILE A 211 -1.14 -0.44 -1.34
C ILE A 211 -1.74 -1.32 -0.23
N GLY A 212 -1.67 -2.65 -0.31
CA GLY A 212 -2.14 -3.58 0.72
C GLY A 212 -3.66 -3.67 0.92
N TYR A 213 -4.43 -3.44 -0.15
CA TYR A 213 -5.89 -3.58 -0.22
C TYR A 213 -6.22 -5.00 -0.73
N ASP A 214 -7.12 -5.72 -0.05
CA ASP A 214 -7.51 -7.09 -0.46
C ASP A 214 -8.59 -7.11 -1.56
N ILE A 215 -9.16 -5.95 -1.91
CA ILE A 215 -10.16 -5.79 -2.96
C ILE A 215 -9.51 -5.13 -4.17
N ALA A 216 -9.88 -5.53 -5.38
CA ALA A 216 -9.29 -5.00 -6.63
C ALA A 216 -10.08 -3.83 -7.23
N TYR A 217 -10.88 -3.12 -6.42
CA TYR A 217 -11.66 -1.96 -6.85
C TYR A 217 -11.98 -1.07 -5.65
N PRO A 218 -12.14 0.25 -5.84
CA PRO A 218 -12.44 1.16 -4.75
C PRO A 218 -13.91 1.05 -4.32
N LEU A 219 -14.16 1.03 -3.01
CA LEU A 219 -15.50 1.08 -2.43
C LEU A 219 -15.91 2.53 -2.17
N GLY A 220 -16.39 3.21 -3.22
CA GLY A 220 -16.69 4.63 -3.15
C GLY A 220 -15.43 5.49 -3.27
N PHE A 221 -15.60 6.81 -3.11
CA PHE A 221 -14.46 7.74 -3.14
C PHE A 221 -13.61 7.55 -1.88
N THR A 222 -12.42 6.97 -2.05
CA THR A 222 -11.63 6.41 -0.95
C THR A 222 -10.31 7.12 -0.80
N ARG A 223 -9.97 7.58 0.41
CA ARG A 223 -8.61 8.00 0.76
C ARG A 223 -7.75 6.77 1.05
N VAL A 224 -6.60 6.64 0.39
CA VAL A 224 -5.62 5.60 0.72
C VAL A 224 -4.94 5.94 2.03
N ASP A 225 -4.76 4.95 2.91
CA ASP A 225 -4.06 5.17 4.18
C ASP A 225 -2.64 5.67 3.94
N GLU A 226 -2.24 6.71 4.66
CA GLU A 226 -0.98 7.42 4.46
C GLU A 226 0.24 6.50 4.60
N GLN A 227 0.17 5.48 5.48
CA GLN A 227 1.27 4.53 5.62
C GLN A 227 1.47 3.66 4.38
N ARG A 228 0.38 3.34 3.68
CA ARG A 228 0.39 2.52 2.45
C ARG A 228 0.96 3.33 1.29
N VAL A 229 0.61 4.61 1.24
CA VAL A 229 1.19 5.57 0.30
C VAL A 229 2.69 5.77 0.56
N ASP A 230 3.11 5.84 1.82
CA ASP A 230 4.54 5.89 2.20
C ASP A 230 5.30 4.62 1.81
N GLU A 231 4.68 3.44 1.98
CA GLU A 231 5.27 2.17 1.53
C GLU A 231 5.45 2.13 0.01
N LEU A 232 4.52 2.71 -0.75
CA LEU A 232 4.62 2.85 -2.20
C LEU A 232 5.78 3.78 -2.59
N ARG A 233 5.88 4.95 -1.94
CA ARG A 233 7.00 5.89 -2.16
C ARG A 233 8.35 5.27 -1.82
N LEU A 234 8.45 4.54 -0.72
CA LEU A 234 9.71 3.88 -0.33
C LEU A 234 10.15 2.83 -1.34
N GLN A 235 9.20 2.17 -2.01
CA GLN A 235 9.50 1.15 -3.02
C GLN A 235 9.87 1.76 -4.38
N HIS A 236 9.31 2.92 -4.73
CA HIS A 236 9.38 3.49 -6.07
C HIS A 236 10.07 4.85 -6.18
N GLY A 237 10.49 5.46 -5.06
CA GLY A 237 11.08 6.80 -5.00
C GLY A 237 10.02 7.85 -4.65
N SER A 238 9.03 8.00 -5.51
CA SER A 238 7.89 8.90 -5.34
C SER A 238 6.59 8.27 -5.84
N LEU A 239 5.44 8.94 -5.64
CA LEU A 239 4.18 8.49 -6.24
C LEU A 239 4.16 8.78 -7.74
N GLU A 240 4.75 9.90 -8.12
CA GLU A 240 4.93 10.32 -9.49
C GLU A 240 5.73 9.26 -10.26
N ASP A 241 6.85 8.79 -9.72
CA ASP A 241 7.68 7.73 -10.33
C ASP A 241 6.91 6.40 -10.47
N TYR A 242 6.07 6.07 -9.49
CA TYR A 242 5.22 4.88 -9.55
C TYR A 242 4.25 4.95 -10.73
N PHE A 243 3.54 6.07 -10.86
CA PHE A 243 2.57 6.28 -11.92
C PHE A 243 3.23 6.47 -13.29
N GLU A 244 4.39 7.10 -13.35
CA GLU A 244 5.17 7.21 -14.59
C GLU A 244 5.66 5.84 -15.07
N SER A 245 6.07 4.98 -14.13
CA SER A 245 6.39 3.58 -14.45
C SER A 245 5.19 2.82 -15.00
N ALA A 246 3.98 3.05 -14.48
CA ALA A 246 2.75 2.45 -14.99
C ALA A 246 2.39 2.98 -16.39
N ARG A 247 2.51 4.29 -16.59
CA ARG A 247 2.31 4.94 -17.89
C ARG A 247 3.29 4.43 -18.94
N ALA A 248 4.56 4.23 -18.58
CA ALA A 248 5.56 3.67 -19.47
C ALA A 248 5.18 2.24 -19.91
N ARG A 249 4.67 1.40 -19.01
CA ARG A 249 4.21 0.03 -19.36
C ARG A 249 3.07 0.07 -20.41
N HIS A 250 2.10 0.96 -20.25
CA HIS A 250 1.03 1.17 -21.23
C HIS A 250 1.56 1.50 -22.63
N ALA A 251 2.49 2.46 -22.70
CA ALA A 251 3.09 2.93 -23.96
C ALA A 251 3.84 1.81 -24.73
N PHE A 252 4.52 0.92 -24.00
CA PHE A 252 5.24 -0.21 -24.60
C PHE A 252 4.30 -1.29 -25.13
N GLU A 253 3.15 -1.53 -24.47
CA GLU A 253 2.18 -2.57 -24.87
C GLU A 253 1.33 -2.17 -26.09
N GLU A 254 1.01 -0.88 -26.25
CA GLU A 254 0.26 -0.39 -27.44
C GLU A 254 1.13 -0.20 -28.70
N GLY A 255 2.44 -0.49 -28.61
CA GLY A 255 3.36 -0.34 -29.74
C GLY A 255 3.58 1.12 -30.15
N GLU A 256 3.30 2.06 -29.27
CA GLU A 256 3.58 3.47 -29.49
C GLU A 256 5.07 3.70 -29.29
N GLN A 257 5.77 4.04 -30.37
CA GLN A 257 7.17 4.39 -30.34
C GLN A 257 7.31 5.78 -29.69
N LEU A 258 7.17 5.84 -28.37
CA LEU A 258 7.33 7.08 -27.61
C LEU A 258 8.82 7.44 -27.56
N SER A 259 9.13 8.57 -28.19
CA SER A 259 10.39 9.27 -28.02
C SER A 259 10.55 9.64 -26.55
N ILE A 260 11.62 9.15 -25.92
CA ILE A 260 12.02 9.54 -24.57
C ILE A 260 12.44 11.02 -24.62
N ASP A 261 11.52 11.92 -24.32
CA ASP A 261 11.85 13.27 -23.85
C ASP A 261 11.85 13.23 -22.32
N MET A 262 13.02 12.93 -21.77
CA MET A 262 13.32 13.13 -20.36
C MET A 262 13.39 14.64 -20.11
N TYR A 263 12.34 15.22 -19.51
CA TYR A 263 12.26 16.65 -19.24
C TYR A 263 13.20 17.04 -18.10
N VAL A 264 14.38 17.55 -18.48
CA VAL A 264 15.16 18.47 -17.64
C VAL A 264 14.33 19.74 -17.46
N GLY A 265 13.97 20.09 -16.23
CA GLY A 265 13.24 21.31 -15.93
C GLY A 265 14.01 22.57 -16.37
N GLY A 266 13.34 23.41 -17.18
CA GLY A 266 13.42 24.86 -17.06
C GLY A 266 14.21 25.65 -18.13
N GLU A 267 13.48 26.06 -19.17
CA GLU A 267 13.54 27.35 -19.90
C GLU A 267 14.70 27.64 -20.89
N GLY A 268 14.36 27.69 -22.19
CA GLY A 268 14.95 28.66 -23.13
C GLY A 268 15.43 28.12 -24.48
N GLU A 269 14.64 28.40 -25.52
CA GLU A 269 14.95 28.45 -26.95
C GLU A 269 14.95 27.14 -27.78
N THR A 270 14.07 27.18 -28.79
CA THR A 270 13.88 26.20 -29.87
C THR A 270 15.17 25.92 -30.64
N ILE A 271 15.53 24.65 -30.79
CA ILE A 271 16.52 24.22 -31.78
C ILE A 271 15.86 23.22 -32.72
N ASP A 272 15.93 23.54 -34.01
CA ASP A 272 15.42 22.76 -35.14
C ASP A 272 15.86 21.29 -35.11
N SER A 273 14.93 20.44 -35.53
CA SER A 273 15.05 19.01 -35.80
C SER A 273 16.40 18.57 -36.33
N VAL A 274 17.04 17.60 -35.66
CA VAL A 274 18.03 16.70 -36.28
C VAL A 274 17.79 15.26 -35.88
N ASN A 275 17.98 14.41 -36.87
CA ASN A 275 17.61 13.00 -36.97
C ASN A 275 18.25 12.08 -35.92
N ALA A 276 17.57 10.97 -35.69
CA ALA A 276 18.00 9.81 -34.92
C ALA A 276 19.38 9.27 -35.35
N ASP A 277 20.21 8.97 -34.35
CA ASP A 277 21.26 7.96 -34.41
C ASP A 277 21.17 7.12 -33.12
N GLU A 278 21.06 5.80 -33.29
CA GLU A 278 21.18 4.77 -32.25
C GLU A 278 22.67 4.66 -31.87
N ASP A 279 23.10 5.15 -30.70
CA ASP A 279 24.34 4.76 -29.98
C ASP A 279 24.70 5.83 -28.92
N ASP A 280 23.99 5.89 -27.79
CA ASP A 280 24.49 6.56 -26.58
C ASP A 280 23.69 6.09 -25.33
N GLU A 281 23.80 4.80 -24.99
CA GLU A 281 23.43 4.37 -23.63
C GLU A 281 24.49 4.92 -22.66
N PRO A 282 24.07 5.63 -21.60
CA PRO A 282 25.01 6.23 -20.66
C PRO A 282 25.89 5.14 -20.05
N SER A 283 27.19 5.36 -20.08
CA SER A 283 28.14 4.41 -19.53
C SER A 283 27.91 4.22 -18.03
N LEU A 284 28.29 3.05 -17.50
CA LEU A 284 28.24 2.80 -16.06
C LEU A 284 28.97 3.88 -15.23
N ALA A 285 29.95 4.56 -15.83
CA ALA A 285 30.66 5.66 -15.18
C ALA A 285 29.79 6.92 -15.06
N GLU A 286 29.02 7.25 -16.09
CA GLU A 286 28.12 8.41 -16.12
C GLU A 286 26.92 8.19 -15.20
N LEU A 287 26.32 6.99 -15.23
CA LEU A 287 25.25 6.62 -14.30
C LEU A 287 25.71 6.69 -12.83
N ARG A 288 26.96 6.28 -12.58
CA ARG A 288 27.56 6.39 -11.25
C ARG A 288 27.77 7.84 -10.84
N GLU A 289 28.25 8.70 -11.73
CA GLU A 289 28.45 10.12 -11.43
C GLU A 289 27.14 10.83 -11.11
N ILE A 290 26.04 10.45 -11.78
CA ILE A 290 24.69 10.92 -11.50
C ILE A 290 24.24 10.45 -10.11
N ALA A 291 24.35 9.16 -9.79
CA ALA A 291 24.00 8.61 -8.49
C ALA A 291 24.84 9.19 -7.33
N GLU A 292 26.11 9.49 -7.57
CA GLU A 292 27.01 10.12 -6.58
C GLU A 292 26.65 11.59 -6.32
N LYS A 293 26.06 12.29 -7.29
CA LYS A 293 25.57 13.67 -7.12
C LYS A 293 24.23 13.75 -6.39
N ASP A 294 23.42 12.71 -6.48
CA ASP A 294 22.08 12.63 -5.87
C ASP A 294 22.09 11.98 -4.46
N GLY A 295 23.22 11.40 -4.05
CA GLY A 295 23.41 10.84 -2.72
C GLY A 295 23.40 11.89 -1.60
N SER A 296 22.24 12.21 -1.06
CA SER A 296 22.09 13.06 0.14
C SER A 296 22.71 12.42 1.40
N GLU A 297 23.56 13.16 2.12
CA GLU A 297 24.21 12.74 3.38
C GLU A 297 23.27 12.66 4.59
N THR A 298 21.97 12.94 4.45
CA THR A 298 21.00 12.92 5.54
C THR A 298 20.02 11.77 5.40
N THR A 299 20.31 10.66 6.08
CA THR A 299 19.36 9.54 6.23
C THR A 299 18.30 9.90 7.27
N THR A 300 17.08 10.16 6.83
CA THR A 300 15.92 10.31 7.72
C THR A 300 15.34 8.94 8.03
N THR A 301 15.44 8.50 9.29
CA THR A 301 14.78 7.27 9.75
C THR A 301 13.34 7.54 10.15
N THR A 302 12.40 6.96 9.42
CA THR A 302 10.97 6.95 9.76
C THR A 302 10.60 5.58 10.32
N THR A 303 9.82 5.55 11.43
CA THR A 303 9.31 4.30 12.01
C THR A 303 7.81 4.21 11.73
N THR A 304 7.39 3.24 10.92
CA THR A 304 5.99 3.03 10.52
C THR A 304 5.45 1.76 11.16
N THR A 305 4.19 1.76 11.61
CA THR A 305 3.52 0.59 12.21
C THR A 305 2.36 0.13 11.34
N THR A 306 2.59 -0.87 10.49
CA THR A 306 1.57 -1.45 9.61
C THR A 306 0.65 -2.45 10.31
N THR A 307 -0.63 -2.43 9.93
CA THR A 307 -1.62 -3.46 10.32
C THR A 307 -1.72 -4.49 9.20
N ARG A 308 -1.28 -5.72 9.46
CA ARG A 308 -1.41 -6.89 8.56
C ARG A 308 -2.63 -7.71 8.97
N TYR A 309 -3.38 -8.20 8.00
CA TYR A 309 -4.36 -9.26 8.22
C TYR A 309 -3.64 -10.53 8.73
N ASP A 310 -4.17 -11.12 9.80
CA ASP A 310 -3.71 -12.39 10.37
C ASP A 310 -4.10 -13.55 9.42
N ARG A 311 -3.43 -13.67 8.27
CA ARG A 311 -3.44 -14.91 7.47
C ARG A 311 -2.95 -16.04 8.37
N SER A 312 -3.56 -17.22 8.31
CA SER A 312 -3.35 -18.31 9.25
C SER A 312 -1.86 -18.59 9.43
N ALA A 313 -1.35 -18.23 10.61
CA ALA A 313 0.02 -18.53 10.97
C ALA A 313 0.29 -20.04 10.91
N ALA A 314 -0.75 -20.87 11.04
CA ALA A 314 -0.66 -22.31 10.89
C ALA A 314 -0.43 -22.74 9.43
N VAL A 315 -1.12 -22.13 8.46
CA VAL A 315 -0.95 -22.46 7.03
C VAL A 315 0.41 -21.97 6.51
N LYS A 316 0.83 -20.77 6.92
CA LYS A 316 2.17 -20.27 6.60
C LYS A 316 3.28 -21.10 7.24
N ALA A 317 3.09 -21.55 8.49
CA ALA A 317 4.04 -22.43 9.16
C ALA A 317 4.07 -23.82 8.52
N TYR A 318 2.91 -24.33 8.10
CA TYR A 318 2.78 -25.58 7.36
C TYR A 318 3.55 -25.53 6.05
N ALA A 319 3.28 -24.55 5.17
CA ALA A 319 3.95 -24.43 3.88
C ALA A 319 5.48 -24.30 4.04
N ARG A 320 5.95 -23.54 5.03
CA ARG A 320 7.39 -23.43 5.34
C ARG A 320 8.00 -24.74 5.85
N ALA A 321 7.26 -25.49 6.66
CA ALA A 321 7.72 -26.78 7.18
C ALA A 321 7.71 -27.85 6.09
N ARG A 322 6.69 -27.85 5.24
CA ARG A 322 6.54 -28.73 4.06
C ARG A 322 7.71 -28.55 3.09
N ALA A 323 8.08 -27.30 2.82
CA ALA A 323 9.17 -26.94 1.94
C ALA A 323 10.57 -27.34 2.46
N ASP A 324 10.73 -27.58 3.77
CA ASP A 324 12.01 -27.94 4.43
C ASP A 324 13.22 -27.09 4.00
N GLY A 325 12.98 -25.80 3.77
CA GLY A 325 14.02 -24.86 3.34
C GLY A 325 14.43 -24.95 1.87
N VAL A 326 13.71 -25.69 1.04
CA VAL A 326 13.85 -25.76 -0.42
C VAL A 326 12.68 -25.03 -1.07
N CYS A 327 12.96 -24.19 -2.07
CA CYS A 327 11.92 -23.52 -2.85
C CYS A 327 11.10 -24.54 -3.64
N GLU A 328 9.79 -24.57 -3.43
CA GLU A 328 8.88 -25.51 -4.10
C GLU A 328 8.70 -25.20 -5.60
N GLY A 329 8.99 -23.97 -6.03
CA GLY A 329 8.90 -23.60 -7.45
C GLY A 329 10.15 -23.88 -8.29
N CYS A 330 11.35 -23.78 -7.71
CA CYS A 330 12.61 -23.99 -8.47
C CYS A 330 13.51 -25.12 -7.94
N GLY A 331 13.14 -25.75 -6.83
CA GLY A 331 13.87 -26.87 -6.21
C GLY A 331 15.23 -26.50 -5.63
N LYS A 332 15.54 -25.21 -5.49
CA LYS A 332 16.81 -24.74 -4.90
C LYS A 332 16.64 -24.45 -3.41
N ASP A 333 17.70 -24.65 -2.64
CA ASP A 333 17.76 -24.23 -1.24
C ASP A 333 17.42 -22.74 -1.08
N ALA A 334 16.84 -22.38 0.07
CA ALA A 334 16.59 -21.00 0.44
C ALA A 334 17.87 -20.16 0.30
N PRO A 335 17.80 -18.95 -0.29
CA PRO A 335 18.98 -18.18 -0.64
C PRO A 335 19.80 -17.73 0.57
N PHE A 336 19.16 -17.66 1.75
CA PHE A 336 19.80 -17.31 3.01
C PHE A 336 18.97 -17.79 4.21
N THR A 337 19.59 -17.74 5.39
CA THR A 337 18.94 -18.00 6.68
C THR A 337 18.45 -16.68 7.30
N SER A 338 17.22 -16.68 7.79
CA SER A 338 16.62 -15.54 8.49
C SER A 338 17.32 -15.24 9.82
N ARG A 339 17.03 -14.08 10.41
CA ARG A 339 17.55 -13.69 11.73
C ARG A 339 17.10 -14.61 12.88
N THR A 340 16.05 -15.39 12.68
CA THR A 340 15.57 -16.39 13.65
C THR A 340 16.24 -17.75 13.49
N GLY A 341 17.09 -17.93 12.48
CA GLY A 341 17.80 -19.17 12.19
C GLY A 341 17.11 -20.10 11.19
N ASP A 342 15.96 -19.69 10.65
CA ASP A 342 15.17 -20.50 9.72
C ASP A 342 15.51 -20.19 8.25
N PRO A 343 15.42 -21.16 7.32
CA PRO A 343 15.54 -20.90 5.88
C PRO A 343 14.54 -19.85 5.38
N TYR A 344 15.00 -18.87 4.59
CA TYR A 344 14.15 -17.78 4.13
C TYR A 344 13.39 -18.13 2.84
N LEU A 345 12.09 -18.42 3.00
CA LEU A 345 11.12 -18.58 1.92
C LEU A 345 9.91 -17.66 2.15
N GLU A 346 9.19 -17.31 1.10
CA GLU A 346 7.99 -16.50 1.06
C GLU A 346 6.80 -17.37 0.67
N VAL A 347 5.65 -17.19 1.33
CA VAL A 347 4.46 -18.04 1.08
C VAL A 347 3.56 -17.30 0.11
N HIS A 348 3.40 -17.86 -1.08
CA HIS A 348 2.59 -17.37 -2.18
C HIS A 348 1.24 -18.10 -2.22
N HIS A 349 0.16 -17.41 -2.60
CA HIS A 349 -1.15 -18.06 -2.85
C HIS A 349 -1.29 -18.25 -4.35
N VAL A 350 -1.53 -19.49 -4.80
CA VAL A 350 -1.51 -19.81 -6.24
C VAL A 350 -2.84 -19.54 -6.96
N PHE A 351 -3.92 -19.27 -6.21
CA PHE A 351 -5.23 -18.91 -6.75
C PHE A 351 -5.54 -17.42 -6.48
N GLU A 352 -6.22 -16.74 -7.42
CA GLU A 352 -6.70 -15.36 -7.24
C GLU A 352 -7.56 -15.26 -5.97
N VAL A 353 -7.34 -14.21 -5.17
CA VAL A 353 -8.07 -13.98 -3.91
C VAL A 353 -9.57 -13.76 -4.15
N SER A 354 -9.98 -13.36 -5.36
CA SER A 354 -11.40 -13.15 -5.71
C SER A 354 -12.22 -14.44 -5.85
N ASP A 355 -11.57 -15.61 -5.85
CA ASP A 355 -12.21 -16.93 -5.76
C ASP A 355 -12.13 -17.52 -4.33
N GLU A 356 -11.82 -16.69 -3.30
CA GLU A 356 -11.67 -17.01 -1.85
C GLU A 356 -11.88 -18.48 -1.49
N GLY A 357 -10.94 -19.31 -1.94
CA GLY A 357 -10.74 -20.63 -1.39
C GLY A 357 -10.27 -20.44 0.05
N PRO A 358 -10.72 -21.26 1.01
CA PRO A 358 -10.24 -21.17 2.39
C PRO A 358 -8.70 -21.24 2.44
N ASP A 359 -8.08 -20.37 3.23
CA ASP A 359 -6.64 -20.38 3.59
C ASP A 359 -6.26 -21.80 4.06
N LYS A 360 -5.77 -22.60 3.12
CA LYS A 360 -5.57 -24.05 3.24
C LYS A 360 -4.20 -24.45 2.68
N PRO A 361 -3.66 -25.60 3.13
CA PRO A 361 -2.47 -26.24 2.59
C PRO A 361 -2.38 -26.31 1.05
N ASP A 362 -3.49 -26.61 0.38
CA ASP A 362 -3.61 -26.85 -1.06
C ASP A 362 -3.68 -25.56 -1.91
N ALA A 363 -3.67 -24.38 -1.27
CA ALA A 363 -3.75 -23.09 -1.94
C ALA A 363 -2.47 -22.24 -1.77
N VAL A 364 -1.47 -22.74 -1.04
CA VAL A 364 -0.24 -21.99 -0.74
C VAL A 364 1.02 -22.76 -1.12
N ILE A 365 2.02 -22.03 -1.62
CA ILE A 365 3.33 -22.58 -2.02
C ILE A 365 4.47 -21.73 -1.44
N ALA A 366 5.53 -22.37 -0.98
CA ALA A 366 6.71 -21.71 -0.40
C ALA A 366 7.78 -21.49 -1.48
N LEU A 367 8.05 -20.22 -1.79
CA LEU A 367 8.95 -19.79 -2.86
C LEU A 367 10.16 -19.02 -2.31
N CYS A 368 11.28 -19.05 -3.04
CA CYS A 368 12.35 -18.09 -2.79
C CYS A 368 11.95 -16.69 -3.31
N PRO A 369 12.58 -15.60 -2.84
CA PRO A 369 12.24 -14.23 -3.25
C PRO A 369 12.27 -14.00 -4.76
N THR A 370 13.19 -14.67 -5.47
CA THR A 370 13.26 -14.59 -6.93
C THR A 370 12.07 -15.25 -7.60
N CYS A 371 11.68 -16.45 -7.16
CA CYS A 371 10.51 -17.15 -7.70
C CYS A 371 9.22 -16.43 -7.34
N HIS A 372 9.11 -15.93 -6.10
CA HIS A 372 7.97 -15.14 -5.65
C HIS A 372 7.81 -13.89 -6.53
N ARG A 373 8.89 -13.12 -6.74
CA ARG A 373 8.87 -11.96 -7.63
C ARG A 373 8.64 -12.33 -9.10
N ARG A 374 9.11 -13.48 -9.59
CA ARG A 374 8.84 -13.93 -10.98
C ARG A 374 7.35 -14.17 -11.20
N VAL A 375 6.64 -14.73 -10.23
CA VAL A 375 5.18 -14.92 -10.33
C VAL A 375 4.47 -13.57 -10.51
N HIS A 376 4.88 -12.54 -9.77
CA HIS A 376 4.23 -11.24 -9.82
C HIS A 376 4.72 -10.32 -10.95
N ASN A 377 6.01 -10.34 -11.26
CA ASN A 377 6.67 -9.33 -12.08
C ASN A 377 7.35 -9.92 -13.33
N GLY A 378 7.36 -11.24 -13.49
CA GLY A 378 7.94 -11.89 -14.66
C GLY A 378 7.00 -11.80 -15.85
N GLU A 379 7.56 -11.63 -17.05
CA GLU A 379 6.83 -11.72 -18.32
C GLU A 379 6.04 -13.05 -18.43
N ASP A 380 6.59 -14.11 -17.84
CA ASP A 380 5.99 -15.44 -17.77
C ASP A 380 5.26 -15.74 -16.46
N GLY A 381 4.97 -14.73 -15.63
CA GLY A 381 4.43 -14.90 -14.27
C GLY A 381 3.14 -15.72 -14.19
N ASN A 382 2.20 -15.47 -15.12
CA ASN A 382 0.94 -16.23 -15.23
C ASN A 382 1.15 -17.68 -15.68
N GLU A 383 2.12 -17.93 -16.55
CA GLU A 383 2.48 -19.29 -16.99
C GLU A 383 3.17 -20.04 -15.87
N TYR A 384 4.11 -19.39 -15.22
CA TYR A 384 4.82 -19.91 -14.08
C TYR A 384 3.86 -20.20 -12.90
N ASN A 385 2.87 -19.36 -12.62
CA ASN A 385 1.87 -19.65 -11.59
C ASN A 385 1.03 -20.91 -11.89
N ARG A 386 0.72 -21.17 -13.17
CA ARG A 386 0.04 -22.42 -13.57
C ARG A 386 0.92 -23.65 -13.30
N GLU A 387 2.22 -23.57 -13.58
CA GLU A 387 3.17 -24.63 -13.24
C GLU A 387 3.27 -24.86 -11.72
N LEU A 388 3.19 -23.78 -10.93
CA LEU A 388 3.19 -23.85 -9.47
C LEU A 388 1.94 -24.53 -8.91
N ILE A 389 0.77 -24.35 -9.53
CA ILE A 389 -0.46 -25.06 -9.16
C ILE A 389 -0.28 -26.57 -9.37
N GLU A 390 0.25 -26.97 -10.52
CA GLU A 390 0.52 -28.39 -10.83
C GLU A 390 1.54 -28.99 -9.85
N THR A 391 2.61 -28.24 -9.56
CA THR A 391 3.65 -28.65 -8.61
C THR A 391 3.08 -28.81 -7.19
N LEU A 392 2.18 -27.92 -6.77
CA LEU A 392 1.54 -27.97 -5.47
C LEU A 392 0.62 -29.19 -5.33
N ASP A 393 -0.14 -29.53 -6.38
CA ASP A 393 -1.02 -30.70 -6.42
C ASP A 393 -0.21 -32.01 -6.28
N ASP A 394 0.94 -32.09 -6.97
CA ASP A 394 1.86 -33.22 -6.86
C ASP A 394 2.44 -33.34 -5.42
N ILE A 395 2.88 -32.24 -4.82
CA ILE A 395 3.44 -32.22 -3.46
C ILE A 395 2.42 -32.70 -2.42
N GLU A 396 1.19 -32.17 -2.45
CA GLU A 396 0.14 -32.55 -1.49
C GLU A 396 -0.33 -34.00 -1.71
N SER A 397 -0.42 -34.45 -2.97
CA SER A 397 -0.77 -35.83 -3.31
C SER A 397 0.27 -36.83 -2.78
N ASP A 398 1.56 -36.53 -2.89
CA ASP A 398 2.63 -37.39 -2.38
C ASP A 398 2.59 -37.51 -0.84
N LEU A 399 2.29 -36.40 -0.14
CA LEU A 399 2.16 -36.39 1.33
C LEU A 399 0.95 -37.18 1.84
N ASP A 400 -0.17 -37.13 1.12
CA ASP A 400 -1.36 -37.93 1.42
C ASP A 400 -1.08 -39.44 1.30
N LEU A 401 -0.19 -39.85 0.40
CA LEU A 401 0.23 -41.25 0.24
C LEU A 401 1.21 -41.72 1.32
N GLU A 402 2.01 -40.83 1.88
CA GLU A 402 2.95 -41.16 2.97
C GLU A 402 2.27 -41.21 4.35
N THR A 403 1.11 -40.59 4.49
CA THR A 403 0.36 -40.48 5.75
C THR A 403 -0.84 -41.44 5.86
N ALA A 404 -1.24 -42.09 4.76
CA ALA A 404 -2.26 -43.15 4.68
C ALA A 404 -1.72 -44.56 5.02
#